data_AF-A0A5C4M7A1-F1
#
_entry.id   AF-A0A5C4M7A1-F1
#
_cell.length_a   1.000
_cell.length_b   1.000
_cell.length_c   1.000
_cell.angle_alpha   90.00
_cell.angle_beta   90.00
_cell.angle_gamma   90.00
#
_symmetry.space_group_name_H-M   'P 1'
#
loop_
_entity.id
_entity.type
_entity.pdbx_description
1 polymer ?
#
loop_
_entity_poly.entity_id
_entity_poly.type
_entity_poly.pdbx_seq_one_letter_code
_entity_poly.pdbx_strand_id
1 'polypeptide(L)'
;MEESTAQPRVTDRTTFEELLVGREVGFFHLVSSFRDGDRVDETYWTSRRGIEAADNSYVLMDLTPYGRQEPWEDSPSGWPLGFDDLTAPTPSP
;
A
#
# COMPACT_ATOMS: atom_id res chain seq x y z
N MET A 1 4.18 4.96 -26.72
CA MET A 1 3.27 5.22 -25.60
C MET A 1 3.41 4.01 -24.70
N GLU A 2 4.30 4.10 -23.72
CA GLU A 2 4.74 2.91 -22.98
C GLU A 2 3.70 2.54 -21.92
N GLU A 3 3.27 1.28 -21.98
CA GLU A 3 2.34 0.64 -21.05
C GLU A 3 2.99 0.57 -19.66
N SER A 4 2.37 1.18 -18.65
CA SER A 4 2.85 1.04 -17.27
C SER A 4 2.47 -0.34 -16.77
N THR A 5 3.46 -1.19 -16.59
CA THR A 5 3.27 -2.46 -15.89
C THR A 5 3.01 -2.19 -14.41
N ALA A 6 1.84 -2.62 -13.91
CA ALA A 6 1.62 -2.77 -12.47
C ALA A 6 2.59 -3.84 -11.97
N GLN A 7 3.56 -3.45 -11.15
CA GLN A 7 4.56 -4.38 -10.64
C GLN A 7 4.12 -4.80 -9.22
N PRO A 8 3.57 -6.01 -9.01
CA PRO A 8 3.54 -6.58 -7.67
C PRO A 8 4.99 -6.82 -7.29
N ARG A 9 5.56 -5.89 -6.51
CA ARG A 9 6.93 -5.99 -6.06
C ARG A 9 6.92 -5.65 -4.58
N VAL A 10 7.02 -6.69 -3.75
CA VAL A 10 7.60 -6.51 -2.42
C VAL A 10 9.06 -6.18 -2.68
N THR A 11 9.42 -4.90 -2.62
CA THR A 11 10.82 -4.50 -2.75
C THR A 11 11.59 -4.90 -1.49
N ASP A 12 12.91 -5.01 -1.61
CA ASP A 12 13.80 -5.03 -0.46
C ASP A 12 13.59 -3.74 0.37
N ARG A 13 13.76 -3.86 1.69
CA ARG A 13 13.48 -2.79 2.66
C ARG A 13 14.27 -1.53 2.31
N THR A 14 13.57 -0.42 2.11
CA THR A 14 14.18 0.89 1.78
C THR A 14 13.83 1.93 2.83
N THR A 15 14.40 3.13 2.73
CA THR A 15 14.02 4.28 3.55
C THR A 15 12.95 5.12 2.86
N PHE A 16 12.25 5.97 3.61
CA PHE A 16 11.25 6.88 3.04
C PHE A 16 11.84 7.83 1.97
N GLU A 17 13.09 8.27 2.16
CA GLU A 17 13.77 9.18 1.22
C GLU A 17 14.10 8.50 -0.11
N GLU A 18 14.38 7.20 -0.08
CA GLU A 18 14.72 6.40 -1.24
C GLU A 18 13.50 5.97 -2.05
N LEU A 19 12.32 5.84 -1.42
CA LEU A 19 11.08 5.33 -2.02
C LEU A 19 10.70 6.03 -3.34
N LEU A 20 11.01 7.32 -3.47
CA LEU A 20 10.64 8.13 -4.64
C LEU A 20 11.78 8.32 -5.65
N VAL A 21 12.99 7.83 -5.33
CA VAL A 21 14.17 8.02 -6.20
C VAL A 21 13.96 7.27 -7.52
N GLY A 22 14.26 7.95 -8.64
CA GLY A 22 14.16 7.37 -9.99
C GLY A 22 12.76 7.41 -10.61
N ARG A 23 11.76 7.96 -9.91
CA ARG A 23 10.41 8.17 -10.47
C ARG A 23 10.32 9.42 -11.33
N GLU A 24 9.47 9.37 -12.34
CA GLU A 24 9.33 10.47 -13.31
C GLU A 24 8.56 11.64 -12.71
N VAL A 25 9.20 12.82 -12.63
CA VAL A 25 8.55 14.03 -12.11
C VAL A 25 7.52 14.55 -13.11
N GLY A 26 6.36 15.00 -12.62
CA GLY A 26 5.28 15.57 -13.44
C GLY A 26 4.19 14.56 -13.85
N PHE A 27 4.32 13.30 -13.45
CA PHE A 27 3.30 12.27 -13.65
C PHE A 27 2.71 11.80 -12.32
N PHE A 28 1.44 11.39 -12.37
CA PHE A 28 0.81 10.74 -11.22
C PHE A 28 1.46 9.38 -10.98
N HIS A 29 1.73 9.09 -9.71
CA HIS A 29 2.24 7.82 -9.23
C HIS A 29 1.31 7.37 -8.10
N LEU A 30 0.82 6.14 -8.20
CA LEU A 30 0.13 5.50 -7.11
C LEU A 30 1.09 4.54 -6.42
N VAL A 31 1.23 4.69 -5.11
CA VAL A 31 2.22 3.98 -4.30
C VAL A 31 1.52 3.51 -3.03
N SER A 32 1.71 2.25 -2.68
CA SER A 32 1.26 1.63 -1.45
C SER A 32 2.47 1.05 -0.73
N SER A 33 2.58 1.40 0.55
CA SER A 33 3.76 1.07 1.35
C SER A 33 3.40 0.87 2.81
N PHE A 34 4.09 -0.05 3.47
CA PHE A 34 4.07 -0.27 4.90
C PHE A 34 5.32 0.34 5.54
N ARG A 35 5.20 0.95 6.72
CA ARG A 35 6.33 1.57 7.43
C ARG A 35 6.50 0.96 8.81
N ASP A 36 7.73 0.58 9.13
CA ASP A 36 8.18 0.11 10.45
C ASP A 36 9.40 0.93 10.89
N GLY A 37 9.18 1.89 11.79
CA GLY A 37 10.20 2.85 12.21
C GLY A 37 10.72 3.69 11.03
N ASP A 38 12.00 3.59 10.70
CA ASP A 38 12.62 4.28 9.55
C ASP A 38 12.61 3.45 8.26
N ARG A 39 12.06 2.24 8.31
CA ARG A 39 12.00 1.31 7.18
C ARG A 39 10.66 1.40 6.49
N VAL A 40 10.68 1.32 5.17
CA VAL A 40 9.51 1.28 4.30
C VAL A 40 9.60 0.07 3.41
N ASP A 41 8.55 -0.74 3.42
CA ASP A 41 8.32 -1.85 2.52
C ASP A 41 7.26 -1.41 1.49
N GLU A 42 7.65 -1.25 0.23
CA GLU A 42 6.70 -1.00 -0.84
C GLU A 42 5.99 -2.30 -1.23
N THR A 43 4.66 -2.27 -1.26
CA THR A 43 3.83 -3.43 -1.60
C THR A 43 3.29 -3.34 -3.02
N TYR A 44 3.05 -2.12 -3.50
CA TYR A 44 2.54 -1.86 -4.84
C TYR A 44 2.95 -0.47 -5.32
N TRP A 45 3.29 -0.36 -6.60
CA TRP A 45 3.32 0.94 -7.26
C TRP A 45 2.95 0.82 -8.74
N THR A 46 2.42 1.91 -9.28
CA THR A 46 2.11 2.04 -10.70
C THR A 46 2.10 3.52 -11.13
N SER A 47 2.11 3.76 -12.43
CA SER A 47 2.05 5.09 -13.02
C SER A 47 1.21 5.08 -14.29
N ARG A 48 1.00 6.26 -14.91
CA ARG A 48 0.34 6.40 -16.22
C ARG A 48 -0.97 5.60 -16.29
N ARG A 49 -1.18 4.81 -17.34
CA ARG A 49 -2.42 4.03 -17.51
C ARG A 49 -2.62 2.92 -16.48
N GLY A 50 -1.57 2.52 -15.78
CA GLY A 50 -1.69 1.54 -14.70
C GLY A 50 -2.55 2.06 -13.53
N ILE A 51 -2.75 3.37 -13.43
CA ILE A 51 -3.63 4.00 -12.44
C ILE A 51 -5.11 3.79 -12.79
N GLU A 52 -5.47 3.66 -14.07
CA GLU A 52 -6.86 3.46 -14.52
C GLU A 52 -7.47 2.20 -13.89
N ALA A 53 -6.64 1.18 -13.61
CA ALA A 53 -7.08 -0.04 -12.93
C ALA A 53 -7.56 0.21 -11.49
N ALA A 54 -7.15 1.31 -10.87
CA ALA A 54 -7.47 1.68 -9.50
C ALA A 54 -8.55 2.78 -9.38
N ASP A 55 -9.31 3.04 -10.46
CA ASP A 55 -10.41 4.03 -10.46
C ASP A 55 -11.52 3.71 -9.43
N ASN A 56 -11.63 2.44 -9.02
CA ASN A 56 -12.56 2.02 -7.99
C ASN A 56 -11.91 2.04 -6.60
N SER A 57 -12.58 2.65 -5.62
CA SER A 57 -12.11 2.72 -4.23
C SER A 57 -11.83 1.35 -3.60
N TYR A 58 -12.60 0.32 -3.97
CA TYR A 58 -12.35 -1.04 -3.50
C TYR A 58 -11.06 -1.65 -4.03
N VAL A 59 -10.61 -1.25 -5.22
CA VAL A 59 -9.31 -1.67 -5.75
C VAL A 59 -8.20 -0.92 -5.02
N LEU A 60 -8.38 0.37 -4.73
CA LEU A 60 -7.41 1.13 -3.93
C LEU A 60 -7.18 0.49 -2.56
N MET A 61 -8.24 0.05 -1.89
CA MET A 61 -8.15 -0.60 -0.58
C MET A 61 -7.42 -1.95 -0.65
N ASP A 62 -7.67 -2.76 -1.69
CA ASP A 62 -6.96 -4.04 -1.90
C ASP A 62 -5.45 -3.88 -2.09
N LEU A 63 -5.01 -2.73 -2.61
CA LEU A 63 -3.59 -2.45 -2.81
C LEU A 63 -2.88 -2.05 -1.51
N THR A 64 -3.63 -1.75 -0.44
CA THR A 64 -3.04 -1.36 0.85
C THR A 64 -2.49 -2.58 1.60
N PRO A 65 -1.46 -2.42 2.45
CA PRO A 65 -0.90 -3.53 3.22
C PRO A 65 -1.91 -4.24 4.12
N TYR A 66 -3.03 -3.59 4.48
CA TYR A 66 -4.03 -4.12 5.40
C TYR A 66 -5.33 -4.55 4.71
N GLY A 67 -5.38 -4.50 3.38
CA GLY A 67 -6.57 -4.86 2.61
C GLY A 67 -7.75 -3.94 2.88
N ARG A 68 -8.97 -4.48 2.79
CA ARG A 68 -10.22 -3.71 2.98
C ARG A 68 -10.64 -3.58 4.43
N GLN A 69 -10.06 -4.39 5.32
CA GLN A 69 -10.39 -4.41 6.76
C GLN A 69 -11.85 -4.79 7.03
N GLU A 70 -12.45 -5.58 6.13
CA GLU A 70 -13.86 -5.97 6.22
C GLU A 70 -14.04 -7.21 7.11
N PRO A 71 -15.16 -7.37 7.84
CA PRO A 71 -15.35 -8.49 8.77
C PRO A 71 -15.29 -9.89 8.14
N TRP A 72 -15.49 -9.99 6.83
CA TRP A 72 -15.42 -11.23 6.07
C TRP A 72 -14.05 -11.48 5.43
N GLU A 73 -13.10 -10.56 5.58
CA GLU A 73 -11.74 -10.70 5.07
C GLU A 73 -10.90 -11.59 5.99
N ASP A 74 -10.24 -12.59 5.42
CA ASP A 74 -9.34 -13.48 6.15
C ASP A 74 -7.98 -12.80 6.36
N SER A 75 -7.91 -11.98 7.41
CA SER A 75 -6.70 -11.22 7.76
C SER A 75 -5.74 -12.04 8.63
N PRO A 76 -4.41 -11.93 8.40
CA PRO A 76 -3.42 -12.56 9.27
C PRO A 76 -3.56 -12.16 10.74
N SER A 77 -3.20 -13.08 11.64
CA SER A 77 -3.18 -12.82 13.09
C SER A 77 -2.31 -11.61 13.42
N GLY A 78 -2.85 -10.69 14.24
CA GLY A 78 -2.16 -9.48 14.68
C GLY A 78 -2.32 -8.28 13.74
N TRP A 79 -3.06 -8.42 12.64
CA TRP A 79 -3.50 -7.26 11.87
C TRP A 79 -4.62 -6.54 12.62
N PRO A 80 -4.73 -5.20 12.46
CA PRO A 80 -5.94 -4.51 12.85
C PRO A 80 -7.12 -5.16 12.11
N LEU A 81 -8.26 -5.19 12.78
CA LEU A 81 -9.55 -5.48 12.17
C LEU A 81 -10.36 -4.17 12.25
N GLY A 82 -11.28 -3.95 11.31
CA GLY A 82 -12.02 -2.70 11.16
C GLY A 82 -12.81 -2.25 12.41
N PHE A 83 -13.69 -1.27 12.23
CA PHE A 83 -14.30 -0.39 13.25
C PHE A 83 -14.91 -1.03 14.53
N ASP A 84 -15.05 -2.36 14.60
CA ASP A 84 -15.47 -3.08 15.80
C ASP A 84 -14.36 -3.25 16.86
N ASP A 85 -13.09 -2.97 16.53
CA ASP A 85 -11.94 -3.16 17.43
C ASP A 85 -11.62 -1.94 18.33
N LEU A 86 -12.63 -1.20 18.79
CA LEU A 86 -12.45 -0.17 19.84
C LEU A 86 -12.12 -0.77 21.23
N THR A 87 -11.98 -2.09 21.31
CA THR A 87 -11.71 -2.84 22.54
C THR A 87 -10.29 -3.41 22.59
N ALA A 88 -9.52 -3.35 21.49
CA ALA A 88 -8.12 -3.73 21.53
C ALA A 88 -7.31 -2.81 22.46
N PRO A 89 -6.38 -3.37 23.25
CA PRO A 89 -5.47 -2.55 24.04
C PRO A 89 -4.66 -1.66 23.09
N THR A 90 -4.69 -0.35 23.32
CA THR A 90 -3.83 0.63 22.63
C THR A 90 -2.39 0.09 22.59
N PRO A 91 -1.78 -0.05 21.40
CA PRO A 91 -0.38 -0.44 21.34
C PRO A 91 0.47 0.64 22.01
N SER A 92 1.32 0.22 22.95
CA SER A 92 2.29 1.10 23.59
C SER A 92 3.21 1.74 22.54
N PRO A 93 3.64 3.00 22.75
CA PRO A 93 4.49 3.74 21.81
C PRO A 93 5.86 3.09 21.58
#